data_AF-A0A7C4IP85-F1
#
_entry.id   AF-A0A7C4IP85-F1
#
_cell.length_a   1.000
_cell.length_b   1.000
_cell.length_c   1.000
_cell.angle_alpha   90.00
_cell.angle_beta   90.00
_cell.angle_gamma   90.00
#
_symmetry.space_group_name_H-M   'P 1'
#
loop_
_entity.id
_entity.type
_entity.pdbx_description
1 polymer ?
#
loop_
_entity_poly.entity_id
_entity_poly.type
_entity_poly.pdbx_seq_one_letter_code
_entity_poly.pdbx_strand_id
1 'polypeptide(L)'
;MSDIDVLIKQYGLEEDEEYVIVPFRDKDGRRKRRYLLKRKFVRIVYTERHFVDYPLGDIIRATINYPDLPLSEALYRMCKELE
;
A
#
# COMPACT_ATOMS: atom_id res chain seq x y z
N MET A 1 -16.63 -11.83 -0.31
CA MET A 1 -15.50 -11.18 -1.00
C MET A 1 -15.11 -9.99 -0.16
N SER A 2 -13.88 -9.98 0.34
CA SER A 2 -13.33 -8.82 1.05
C SER A 2 -12.95 -7.74 0.03
N ASP A 3 -12.93 -6.47 0.45
CA ASP A 3 -12.46 -5.37 -0.40
C ASP A 3 -11.00 -5.62 -0.88
N ILE A 4 -10.22 -6.36 -0.11
CA ILE A 4 -8.84 -6.73 -0.45
C ILE A 4 -8.83 -7.77 -1.57
N ASP A 5 -9.72 -8.77 -1.55
CA ASP A 5 -9.81 -9.79 -2.62
C ASP A 5 -10.10 -9.13 -3.97
N VAL A 6 -10.92 -8.07 -3.97
CA VAL A 6 -11.24 -7.29 -5.16
C VAL A 6 -10.01 -6.55 -5.66
N LEU A 7 -9.25 -5.90 -4.77
CA LEU A 7 -8.01 -5.20 -5.13
C LEU A 7 -6.94 -6.15 -5.66
N ILE A 8 -6.77 -7.32 -5.04
CA ILE A 8 -5.81 -8.34 -5.47
C ILE A 8 -6.13 -8.78 -6.91
N LYS A 9 -7.40 -9.08 -7.20
CA LYS A 9 -7.82 -9.44 -8.55
C LYS A 9 -7.68 -8.29 -9.54
N GLN A 10 -8.10 -7.09 -9.15
CA GLN A 10 -8.08 -5.91 -10.02
C GLN A 10 -6.67 -5.56 -10.47
N TYR A 11 -5.70 -5.65 -9.56
CA TYR A 11 -4.31 -5.27 -9.81
C TYR A 11 -3.40 -6.47 -10.13
N GLY A 12 -3.94 -7.69 -10.18
CA GLY A 12 -3.16 -8.91 -10.43
C GLY A 12 -2.07 -9.14 -9.39
N LEU A 13 -2.37 -8.87 -8.11
CA LEU A 13 -1.43 -9.03 -7.01
C LEU A 13 -1.27 -10.50 -6.62
N GLU A 14 -0.14 -10.83 -6.04
CA GLU A 14 0.10 -12.13 -5.40
C GLU A 14 -0.25 -12.01 -3.90
N GLU A 15 -0.65 -13.09 -3.25
CA GLU A 15 -0.86 -13.13 -1.80
C GLU A 15 -0.47 -14.48 -1.22
N ASP A 16 -0.03 -14.48 0.04
CA ASP A 16 0.19 -15.68 0.86
C ASP A 16 -0.62 -15.58 2.17
N GLU A 17 -0.39 -16.44 3.16
CA GLU A 17 -1.16 -16.41 4.41
C GLU A 17 -1.00 -15.08 5.19
N GLU A 18 0.16 -14.42 5.08
CA GLU A 18 0.53 -13.28 5.91
C GLU A 18 0.66 -11.97 5.10
N TYR A 19 0.92 -12.03 3.79
CA TYR A 19 1.24 -10.88 2.97
C TYR A 19 0.40 -10.75 1.71
N VAL A 20 0.15 -9.51 1.32
CA VAL A 20 -0.17 -9.12 -0.06
C VAL A 20 1.12 -8.64 -0.72
N ILE A 21 1.46 -9.22 -1.86
CA ILE A 21 2.72 -8.98 -2.56
C ILE A 21 2.43 -8.11 -3.79
N VAL A 22 2.98 -6.90 -3.78
CA VAL A 22 2.83 -5.93 -4.87
C VAL A 22 4.10 -5.93 -5.73
N PRO A 23 4.04 -6.43 -6.98
CA PRO A 23 5.14 -6.30 -7.91
C PRO A 23 5.20 -4.88 -8.47
N PHE A 24 6.40 -4.30 -8.57
CA PHE A 24 6.61 -3.01 -9.21
C PHE A 24 7.96 -2.96 -9.93
N ARG A 25 8.17 -1.96 -10.79
CA ARG A 25 9.48 -1.65 -11.35
C ARG A 25 10.01 -0.39 -10.68
N ASP A 26 11.27 -0.42 -10.27
CA ASP A 26 11.92 0.80 -9.82
C ASP A 26 12.31 1.71 -11.00
N LYS A 27 12.80 2.90 -10.66
CA LYS A 27 13.36 3.89 -11.60
C LYS A 27 14.42 3.32 -12.57
N ASP A 28 15.11 2.24 -12.22
CA ASP A 28 16.13 1.59 -13.06
C ASP A 28 15.54 0.46 -13.92
N GLY A 29 14.20 0.31 -13.92
CA GLY A 29 13.46 -0.72 -14.63
C GLY A 29 13.55 -2.11 -14.00
N ARG A 30 14.18 -2.25 -12.83
CA ARG A 30 14.36 -3.54 -12.16
C ARG A 30 13.07 -3.96 -11.49
N ARG A 31 12.72 -5.23 -11.65
CA ARG A 31 11.54 -5.81 -10.97
C ARG A 31 11.82 -5.94 -9.48
N LYS A 32 10.92 -5.39 -8.68
CA LYS A 32 10.91 -5.48 -7.22
C LYS A 32 9.55 -5.96 -6.74
N ARG A 33 9.52 -6.40 -5.48
CA ARG A 33 8.32 -6.83 -4.77
C ARG A 33 8.25 -6.09 -3.45
N ARG A 34 7.06 -5.59 -3.09
CA ARG A 34 6.75 -5.04 -1.78
C ARG A 34 5.78 -5.97 -1.07
N TYR A 35 6.09 -6.30 0.17
CA TYR A 35 5.30 -7.21 1.00
C TYR A 35 4.50 -6.37 1.99
N LEU A 36 3.17 -6.44 1.88
CA LEU A 36 2.25 -5.70 2.72
C LEU A 36 1.59 -6.68 3.69
N LEU A 37 1.76 -6.46 4.98
CA LEU A 37 1.21 -7.34 6.02
C LEU A 37 -0.32 -7.32 5.99
N LYS A 38 -0.95 -8.50 6.02
CA LYS A 38 -2.41 -8.67 6.09
C LYS A 38 -2.94 -8.31 7.46
N ARG A 39 -3.09 -7.01 7.71
CA ARG A 39 -3.74 -6.44 8.90
C ARG A 39 -4.95 -5.63 8.47
N LYS A 40 -5.97 -5.56 9.32
CA LYS A 40 -7.14 -4.71 9.04
C LYS A 40 -6.74 -3.24 8.89
N PHE A 41 -5.84 -2.78 9.75
CA PHE A 41 -5.32 -1.42 9.76
C PHE A 41 -3.81 -1.45 10.04
N VAL A 42 -3.10 -0.47 9.49
CA VAL A 42 -1.70 -0.17 9.82
C VAL A 42 -1.61 1.28 10.26
N ARG A 43 -0.98 1.50 11.42
CA ARG A 43 -0.71 2.83 11.95
C ARG A 43 0.53 3.41 11.30
N ILE A 44 0.40 4.58 10.67
CA ILE A 44 1.53 5.38 10.19
C ILE A 44 1.73 6.53 11.16
N VAL A 45 2.94 6.64 11.71
CA VAL A 45 3.35 7.73 12.60
C VAL A 45 4.14 8.73 11.78
N TYR A 46 3.63 9.95 11.64
CA TYR A 46 4.26 11.02 10.85
C TYR A 46 5.18 11.88 11.72
N THR A 47 4.74 12.23 12.94
CA THR A 47 5.50 12.95 13.97
C THR A 47 5.14 12.40 15.35
N GLU A 48 5.86 12.79 16.41
CA GLU A 48 5.71 12.23 17.77
C GLU A 48 4.28 12.19 18.33
N ARG A 49 3.36 13.03 17.81
CA ARG A 49 1.96 13.07 18.25
C ARG A 49 0.93 12.93 17.12
N HIS A 50 1.37 12.74 15.87
CA HIS A 50 0.47 12.59 14.74
C HIS A 50 0.59 11.19 14.14
N PHE A 51 -0.47 10.41 14.28
CA PHE A 51 -0.60 9.10 13.69
C PHE A 51 -1.96 8.95 13.02
N VAL A 52 -2.00 8.15 11.96
CA VAL A 52 -3.23 7.82 11.24
C VAL A 52 -3.25 6.32 11.00
N ASP A 53 -4.41 5.71 11.25
CA ASP A 53 -4.65 4.29 10.99
C ASP A 53 -5.27 4.14 9.60
N TYR A 54 -4.54 3.51 8.68
CA TYR A 54 -5.01 3.28 7.32
C TYR A 54 -5.48 1.84 7.13
N PRO A 55 -6.62 1.61 6.46
CA PRO A 55 -7.02 0.27 6.07
C PRO A 55 -6.05 -0.30 5.03
N LEU A 56 -5.89 -1.62 5.00
CA LEU A 56 -4.98 -2.27 4.06
C LEU A 56 -5.28 -1.94 2.59
N GLY A 57 -6.54 -1.71 2.24
CA GLY A 57 -6.92 -1.33 0.88
C GLY A 57 -6.26 -0.02 0.43
N ASP A 58 -6.20 0.97 1.32
CA ASP A 58 -5.56 2.26 1.03
C ASP A 58 -4.05 2.11 0.91
N ILE A 59 -3.45 1.26 1.75
CA ILE A 59 -2.02 0.94 1.70
C ILE A 59 -1.65 0.27 0.37
N ILE A 60 -2.48 -0.66 -0.10
CA ILE A 60 -2.31 -1.31 -1.40
C ILE A 60 -2.39 -0.27 -2.52
N ARG A 61 -3.45 0.56 -2.53
CA ARG A 61 -3.63 1.60 -3.56
C ARG A 61 -2.47 2.59 -3.59
N ALA A 62 -2.06 3.10 -2.42
CA ALA A 62 -0.92 4.01 -2.31
C ALA A 62 0.38 3.37 -2.80
N THR A 63 0.61 2.09 -2.47
CA THR A 63 1.79 1.34 -2.93
C THR A 63 1.82 1.15 -4.45
N ILE A 64 0.65 0.93 -5.07
CA ILE A 64 0.54 0.74 -6.52
C ILE A 64 0.68 2.06 -7.28
N ASN A 65 0.03 3.13 -6.80
CA ASN A 65 0.05 4.43 -7.45
C ASN A 65 1.40 5.14 -7.31
N TYR A 66 2.09 4.93 -6.18
CA TYR A 66 3.35 5.59 -5.85
C TYR A 66 4.42 4.58 -5.41
N PRO A 67 4.85 3.67 -6.30
CA PRO A 67 5.75 2.58 -5.95
C PRO A 67 7.14 3.06 -5.56
N ASP A 68 7.61 4.18 -6.09
CA ASP A 68 8.93 4.74 -5.78
C ASP A 68 8.96 5.60 -4.50
N LEU A 69 7.80 5.89 -3.90
CA LEU A 69 7.71 6.72 -2.70
C LEU A 69 7.69 5.87 -1.41
N PRO A 70 8.18 6.42 -0.28
CA PRO A 70 7.90 5.87 1.05
C PRO A 70 6.40 5.78 1.29
N LEU A 71 5.95 4.74 1.99
CA LEU A 71 4.52 4.49 2.21
C LEU A 71 3.80 5.67 2.88
N SER A 72 4.43 6.32 3.86
CA SER A 72 3.88 7.51 4.52
C SER A 72 3.65 8.66 3.54
N GLU A 73 4.60 8.90 2.63
CA GLU A 73 4.48 9.94 1.61
C GLU A 73 3.43 9.57 0.55
N ALA A 74 3.40 8.32 0.12
CA ALA A 74 2.42 7.80 -0.83
C ALA A 74 0.99 7.96 -0.29
N LEU A 75 0.77 7.60 0.98
CA LEU A 75 -0.52 7.77 1.66
C LEU A 75 -0.88 9.24 1.82
N TYR A 76 0.07 10.09 2.24
CA TYR A 76 -0.17 11.51 2.36
C TYR A 76 -0.61 12.14 1.03
N ARG A 77 0.07 11.81 -0.08
CA ARG A 77 -0.30 12.29 -1.42
C ARG A 77 -1.68 11.80 -1.84
N MET A 78 -1.95 10.51 -1.66
CA MET A 78 -3.24 9.90 -2.03
C MET A 78 -4.41 10.51 -1.24
N CYS A 79 -4.25 10.78 0.05
CA CYS A 79 -5.30 11.42 0.86
C CYS A 79 -5.49 12.90 0.52
N LYS A 80 -4.41 13.61 0.18
CA LYS A 80 -4.49 15.02 -0.22
C LYS A 80 -5.17 15.20 -1.59
N GLU A 81 -5.12 14.21 -2.47
CA GLU A 81 -5.89 14.20 -3.73
C GLU A 81 -7.39 14.01 -3.52
N LEU A 82 -7.82 13.58 -2.32
CA LEU A 82 -9.22 13.37 -1.96
C LEU A 82 -9.82 14.57 -1.19
N GLU A 83 -9.02 15.58 -0.83
CA GLU A 83 -9.43 16.87 -0.25
C GLU A 83 -9.63 17.94 -1.33
#